data_AF-A0A8J1THW0-F1
#
_entry.id   AF-A0A8J1THW0-F1
#
_cell.length_a   1.000
_cell.length_b   1.000
_cell.length_c   1.000
_cell.angle_alpha   90.00
_cell.angle_beta   90.00
_cell.angle_gamma   90.00
#
_symmetry.space_group_name_H-M   'P 1'
#
loop_
_entity.id
_entity.type
_entity.pdbx_description
1 polymer ?
#
loop_
_entity_poly.entity_id
_entity_poly.type
_entity_poly.pdbx_seq_one_letter_code
_entity_poly.pdbx_strand_id
1 'polypeptide(L)'
;MNGTESATGSTVNLARGSNGGQVNSRLLLILVAAFGVVAIIGFIMAAVALGRPTGTSVTVQAAGGGASRDDGSAAKVSQNGKRIWSIANGHNYGAYEYIDSEGYLKGFSYDLLQAVCKAVDMDCRTIWDKYTNCWDSEPGEHSMGGQGLLDGWYDACMNWSPTVGRTHVFSFSQSYRKLIPAQFYVKFDDTMFDPTNITGKKIGFLDSYSSDEKCVARQNDKIIGAYIQPDNVVHVNGPGELIDKIVRGEVTAGFSGEENMKQAITEKKVKKSGGDILCKLGGNAVMARKDSPFLALWDEGFRKIKANGIFQKLCDSAAHSDEGTIDCVTS
;
A
#
# COMPACT_ATOMS: atom_id res chain seq x y z
N MET A 1 21.20 65.96 8.89
CA MET A 1 20.50 67.23 8.59
C MET A 1 19.17 66.83 7.96
N ASN A 2 18.12 66.73 8.78
CA ASN A 2 16.78 66.34 8.35
C ASN A 2 15.83 67.54 8.58
N GLY A 3 15.27 68.06 7.49
CA GLY A 3 14.07 68.90 7.46
C GLY A 3 13.18 68.33 6.35
N THR A 4 11.97 67.87 6.69
CA THR A 4 10.67 68.57 6.61
C THR A 4 10.01 68.46 5.23
N GLU A 5 8.90 67.73 5.16
CA GLU A 5 7.75 67.96 4.27
C GLU A 5 6.54 67.23 4.90
N SER A 6 5.57 67.95 5.48
CA SER A 6 4.41 68.62 4.85
C SER A 6 3.22 67.67 4.73
N ALA A 7 2.26 67.87 5.63
CA ALA A 7 0.98 67.19 5.69
C ALA A 7 -0.09 68.05 4.99
N THR A 8 -0.76 67.48 3.99
CA THR A 8 -2.00 68.01 3.41
C THR A 8 -3.09 66.97 3.53
N GLY A 9 -4.16 67.35 4.21
CA GLY A 9 -5.36 66.54 4.39
C GLY A 9 -6.18 66.45 3.10
N SER A 10 -6.88 65.34 2.96
CA SER A 10 -8.00 65.22 2.04
C SER A 10 -9.13 64.45 2.71
N THR A 11 -10.28 65.10 2.72
CA THR A 11 -11.56 64.72 3.32
C THR A 11 -12.20 63.53 2.60
N VAL A 12 -12.61 62.49 3.34
CA VAL A 12 -13.50 61.43 2.83
C VAL A 12 -14.89 61.61 3.45
N ASN A 13 -15.87 61.81 2.57
CA ASN A 13 -17.28 61.99 2.89
C ASN A 13 -17.92 60.72 3.48
N LEU A 14 -18.57 60.85 4.63
CA LEU A 14 -19.47 59.84 5.22
C LEU A 14 -20.87 59.99 4.60
N ALA A 15 -21.17 59.17 3.60
CA ALA A 15 -22.52 58.99 3.10
C ALA A 15 -23.27 57.95 3.97
N ARG A 16 -24.22 58.44 4.76
CA ARG A 16 -25.16 57.65 5.56
C ARG A 16 -26.26 57.09 4.66
N GLY A 17 -26.07 55.88 4.14
CA GLY A 17 -27.09 55.11 3.44
C GLY A 17 -27.95 54.29 4.41
N SER A 18 -29.13 54.81 4.76
CA SER A 18 -30.19 54.07 5.43
C SER A 18 -30.92 53.21 4.41
N ASN A 19 -30.70 51.89 4.43
CA ASN A 19 -31.58 50.93 3.76
C ASN A 19 -32.13 49.93 4.78
N GLY A 20 -33.34 50.22 5.25
CA GLY A 20 -34.19 49.25 5.94
C GLY A 20 -34.59 48.14 4.96
N GLY A 21 -33.90 47.01 5.05
CA GLY A 21 -34.31 45.77 4.41
C GLY A 21 -35.41 45.12 5.24
N GLN A 22 -36.65 45.23 4.74
CA GLN A 22 -37.80 44.48 5.22
C GLN A 22 -37.51 42.97 5.05
N VAL A 23 -37.07 42.33 6.14
CA VAL A 23 -36.79 40.89 6.14
C VAL A 23 -38.12 40.17 5.96
N ASN A 24 -38.28 39.49 4.82
CA ASN A 24 -39.48 38.71 4.51
C ASN A 24 -39.75 37.69 5.64
N SER A 25 -40.81 37.92 6.41
CA SER A 25 -41.24 37.06 7.53
C SER A 25 -41.35 35.57 7.15
N ARG A 26 -41.62 35.28 5.88
CA ARG A 26 -41.63 33.92 5.32
C ARG A 26 -40.24 33.27 5.26
N LEU A 27 -39.18 34.03 4.98
CA LEU A 27 -37.81 33.51 4.92
C LEU A 27 -37.28 33.18 6.33
N LEU A 28 -37.64 34.00 7.33
CA LEU A 28 -37.30 33.75 8.72
C LEU A 28 -38.01 32.48 9.25
N LEU A 29 -39.29 32.30 8.91
CA LEU A 29 -40.05 31.09 9.27
C LEU A 29 -39.49 29.82 8.63
N ILE A 30 -39.05 29.88 7.37
CA ILE A 30 -38.42 28.73 6.69
C ILE A 30 -37.09 28.35 7.35
N LEU A 31 -36.26 29.33 7.71
CA LEU A 31 -35.00 29.07 8.40
C LEU A 31 -35.22 28.45 9.78
N VAL A 32 -36.17 28.97 10.57
CA VAL A 32 -36.51 28.41 11.90
C VAL A 32 -37.04 26.97 11.77
N ALA A 33 -37.87 26.68 10.77
CA ALA A 33 -38.35 25.33 10.51
C ALA A 33 -37.22 24.37 10.10
N ALA A 34 -36.29 24.82 9.25
CA ALA A 34 -35.15 24.03 8.83
C ALA A 34 -34.22 23.68 10.02
N PHE A 35 -33.93 24.64 10.89
CA PHE A 35 -33.12 24.39 12.09
C PHE A 35 -33.85 23.48 13.10
N GLY A 36 -35.17 23.59 13.22
CA GLY A 36 -35.97 22.69 14.05
C GLY A 36 -35.90 21.23 13.58
N VAL A 37 -35.98 20.98 12.27
CA VAL A 37 -35.87 19.62 11.70
C VAL A 37 -34.48 19.03 11.95
N VAL A 38 -33.41 19.80 11.75
CA VAL A 38 -32.03 19.34 12.00
C VAL A 38 -31.81 18.99 13.48
N ALA A 39 -32.34 19.81 14.41
CA ALA A 39 -32.22 19.53 15.84
C ALA A 39 -32.98 18.25 16.25
N ILE A 40 -34.15 18.00 15.67
CA ILE A 40 -34.94 16.78 15.92
C ILE A 40 -34.20 15.55 15.40
N ILE A 41 -33.61 15.62 14.20
CA ILE A 41 -32.80 14.51 13.65
C ILE A 41 -31.59 14.22 14.55
N GLY A 42 -30.92 15.26 15.05
CA GLY A 42 -29.81 15.12 16.01
C GLY A 42 -30.25 14.44 17.31
N PHE A 43 -31.41 14.80 17.84
CA PHE A 43 -31.98 14.17 19.04
C PHE A 43 -32.36 12.70 18.82
N ILE A 44 -32.94 12.36 17.66
CA ILE A 44 -33.29 10.98 17.32
C ILE A 44 -32.02 10.12 17.20
N MET A 45 -30.97 10.64 16.55
CA MET A 45 -29.68 9.93 16.44
C MET A 45 -29.01 9.72 17.81
N ALA A 46 -29.06 10.72 18.70
CA ALA A 46 -28.54 10.59 20.06
C ALA A 46 -29.33 9.58 20.91
N ALA A 47 -30.67 9.55 20.76
CA ALA A 47 -31.52 8.58 21.44
C ALA A 47 -31.28 7.14 20.93
N VAL A 48 -31.03 6.97 19.62
CA VAL A 48 -30.67 5.66 19.03
C VAL A 48 -29.28 5.19 19.47
N ALA A 49 -28.35 6.11 19.72
CA ALA A 49 -27.03 5.77 20.27
C ALA A 49 -27.09 5.32 21.74
N LEU A 50 -28.00 5.90 22.54
CA LEU A 50 -28.18 5.55 23.96
C LEU A 50 -29.07 4.31 24.18
N GLY A 51 -29.82 3.88 23.16
CA GLY A 51 -30.73 2.73 23.23
C GLY A 51 -30.14 1.39 22.80
N ARG A 52 -28.88 1.36 22.31
CA ARG A 52 -28.21 0.10 21.99
C ARG A 52 -27.58 -0.49 23.25
N PRO A 53 -27.94 -1.71 23.68
CA PRO A 53 -27.23 -2.37 24.77
C PRO A 53 -25.76 -2.51 24.35
N THR A 54 -24.85 -1.99 25.18
CA THR A 54 -23.41 -2.16 25.07
C THR A 54 -23.05 -3.62 25.35
N GLY A 55 -23.30 -4.46 24.35
CA GLY A 55 -22.99 -5.88 24.34
C GLY A 55 -21.80 -6.19 23.44
N THR A 56 -20.64 -5.59 23.72
CA THR A 56 -19.34 -6.14 23.32
C THR A 56 -18.41 -6.06 24.52
N SER A 57 -18.49 -7.09 25.37
CA SER A 57 -17.43 -7.34 26.34
C SER A 57 -16.17 -7.73 25.57
N VAL A 58 -15.26 -6.78 25.36
CA VAL A 58 -13.86 -7.13 25.14
C VAL A 58 -13.33 -7.58 26.49
N THR A 59 -13.42 -8.88 26.77
CA THR A 59 -12.71 -9.50 27.88
C THR A 59 -11.22 -9.46 27.57
N VAL A 60 -10.55 -8.39 27.99
CA VAL A 60 -9.10 -8.42 28.22
C VAL A 60 -8.91 -9.21 29.50
N GLN A 61 -8.66 -10.51 29.35
CA GLN A 61 -8.35 -11.38 30.48
C GLN A 61 -6.90 -11.10 30.91
N ALA A 62 -6.75 -10.11 31.80
CA ALA A 62 -5.56 -9.95 32.60
C ALA A 62 -5.66 -10.88 33.82
N ALA A 63 -4.86 -11.93 33.83
CA ALA A 63 -4.38 -12.67 35.00
C ALA A 63 -3.10 -13.38 34.53
N GLY A 64 -1.90 -13.20 35.08
CA GLY A 64 -1.55 -12.92 36.46
C GLY A 64 -0.73 -14.11 36.97
N GLY A 65 0.60 -13.99 36.91
CA GLY A 65 1.55 -14.75 37.75
C GLY A 65 2.03 -16.11 37.23
N GLY A 66 3.34 -16.20 36.93
CA GLY A 66 4.04 -17.46 36.76
C GLY A 66 5.27 -17.32 35.88
N ALA A 67 6.41 -16.90 36.46
CA ALA A 67 7.68 -16.96 35.78
C ALA A 67 8.01 -18.42 35.44
N SER A 68 7.98 -18.75 34.15
CA SER A 68 8.73 -19.85 33.59
C SER A 68 9.31 -19.38 32.26
N ARG A 69 10.63 -19.26 32.21
CA ARG A 69 11.38 -19.14 30.97
C ARG A 69 11.25 -20.49 30.27
N ASP A 70 10.40 -20.55 29.26
CA ASP A 70 10.44 -21.62 28.29
C ASP A 70 10.51 -20.99 26.89
N ASP A 71 11.56 -21.38 26.21
CA ASP A 71 12.07 -20.88 24.95
C ASP A 71 11.37 -21.67 23.83
N GLY A 72 10.52 -20.99 23.04
CA GLY A 72 9.78 -21.62 21.95
C GLY A 72 8.44 -20.94 21.71
N SER A 73 8.29 -20.29 20.55
CA SER A 73 7.07 -19.64 20.08
C SER A 73 5.83 -20.50 20.35
N ALA A 74 5.09 -20.21 21.41
CA ALA A 74 3.88 -20.93 21.77
C ALA A 74 2.87 -20.73 20.62
N ALA A 75 2.54 -21.82 19.93
CA ALA A 75 1.56 -21.78 18.85
C ALA A 75 0.24 -21.19 19.40
N LYS A 76 -0.24 -20.12 18.79
CA LYS A 76 -1.54 -19.53 19.15
C LYS A 76 -2.62 -20.56 18.80
N VAL A 77 -3.44 -20.99 19.77
CA VAL A 77 -4.49 -22.00 19.56
C VAL A 77 -5.86 -21.32 19.64
N SER A 78 -6.76 -21.67 18.72
CA SER A 78 -8.14 -21.19 18.70
C SER A 78 -9.03 -21.95 19.68
N GLN A 79 -10.25 -21.45 19.90
CA GLN A 79 -11.24 -22.09 20.80
C GLN A 79 -11.57 -23.53 20.41
N ASN A 80 -11.32 -23.92 19.16
CA ASN A 80 -11.54 -25.27 18.64
C ASN A 80 -10.29 -26.15 18.71
N GLY A 81 -9.23 -25.71 19.40
CA GLY A 81 -7.97 -26.47 19.52
C GLY A 81 -7.07 -26.42 18.29
N LYS A 82 -7.41 -25.64 17.26
CA LYS A 82 -6.60 -25.51 16.04
C LYS A 82 -5.55 -24.42 16.19
N ARG A 83 -4.37 -24.62 15.58
CA ARG A 83 -3.39 -23.53 15.45
C ARG A 83 -3.99 -22.39 14.63
N ILE A 84 -3.85 -21.17 15.16
CA ILE A 84 -4.13 -19.92 14.47
C ILE A 84 -2.91 -19.55 13.64
N TRP A 85 -3.12 -19.37 12.35
CA TRP A 85 -2.13 -18.80 11.44
C TRP A 85 -2.44 -17.32 11.28
N SER A 86 -1.49 -16.46 11.65
CA SER A 86 -1.60 -15.02 11.49
C SER A 86 -0.91 -14.60 10.19
N ILE A 87 -1.61 -13.92 9.29
CA ILE A 87 -1.09 -13.53 7.98
C ILE A 87 -1.16 -12.01 7.84
N ALA A 88 -0.01 -11.36 7.67
CA ALA A 88 0.04 -9.94 7.36
C ALA A 88 -0.45 -9.67 5.93
N ASN A 89 -1.30 -8.66 5.81
CA ASN A 89 -1.84 -8.19 4.55
C ASN A 89 -1.83 -6.65 4.54
N GLY A 90 -1.45 -6.05 3.41
CA GLY A 90 -1.45 -4.60 3.26
C GLY A 90 -2.85 -4.06 2.98
N HIS A 91 -2.94 -2.79 2.56
CA HIS A 91 -4.23 -2.11 2.36
C HIS A 91 -4.22 -1.00 1.30
N ASN A 92 -3.08 -0.76 0.64
CA ASN A 92 -2.90 0.36 -0.28
C ASN A 92 -2.34 -0.15 -1.61
N TYR A 93 -2.95 -1.21 -2.15
CA TYR A 93 -2.50 -1.81 -3.39
C TYR A 93 -3.66 -2.08 -4.35
N GLY A 94 -4.50 -1.06 -4.58
CA GLY A 94 -5.64 -1.11 -5.48
C GLY A 94 -6.54 -2.32 -5.25
N ALA A 95 -7.03 -2.94 -6.33
CA ALA A 95 -7.89 -4.12 -6.29
C ALA A 95 -7.30 -5.32 -5.53
N TYR A 96 -5.99 -5.34 -5.28
CA TYR A 96 -5.38 -6.42 -4.51
C TYR A 96 -5.73 -6.32 -3.03
N GLU A 97 -5.61 -5.12 -2.46
CA GLU A 97 -5.73 -4.84 -1.02
C GLU A 97 -6.17 -3.38 -0.82
N TYR A 98 -7.37 -3.18 -0.28
CA TYR A 98 -7.94 -1.86 0.01
C TYR A 98 -8.84 -1.90 1.25
N ILE A 99 -9.07 -0.73 1.85
CA ILE A 99 -10.08 -0.56 2.91
C ILE A 99 -11.38 -0.10 2.25
N ASP A 100 -12.47 -0.83 2.46
CA ASP A 100 -13.78 -0.45 1.95
C ASP A 100 -14.41 0.72 2.72
N SER A 101 -15.57 1.20 2.27
CA SER A 101 -16.29 2.32 2.90
C SER A 101 -16.76 2.04 4.33
N GLU A 102 -16.77 0.78 4.77
CA GLU A 102 -17.13 0.37 6.13
C GLU A 102 -15.89 0.21 7.03
N GLY A 103 -14.68 0.36 6.49
CA GLY A 103 -13.43 0.24 7.23
C GLY A 103 -12.86 -1.18 7.28
N TYR A 104 -13.36 -2.11 6.48
CA TYR A 104 -12.85 -3.48 6.43
C TYR A 104 -11.82 -3.66 5.31
N LEU A 105 -10.82 -4.49 5.59
CA LEU A 105 -9.87 -4.93 4.58
C LEU A 105 -10.56 -5.85 3.57
N LYS A 106 -10.44 -5.49 2.29
CA LYS A 106 -10.97 -6.19 1.12
C LYS A 106 -9.91 -6.29 0.03
N GLY A 107 -10.28 -6.96 -1.06
CA GLY A 107 -9.47 -7.13 -2.25
C GLY A 107 -9.06 -8.58 -2.49
N PHE A 108 -8.49 -8.80 -3.67
CA PHE A 108 -8.13 -10.13 -4.15
C PHE A 108 -7.26 -10.93 -3.17
N SER A 109 -6.27 -10.31 -2.53
CA SER A 109 -5.39 -11.00 -1.57
C SER A 109 -6.17 -11.53 -0.38
N TYR A 110 -7.13 -10.76 0.10
CA TYR A 110 -7.96 -11.14 1.24
C TYR A 110 -8.84 -12.35 0.88
N ASP A 111 -9.52 -12.30 -0.27
CA ASP A 111 -10.40 -13.39 -0.71
C ASP A 111 -9.61 -14.66 -1.04
N LEU A 112 -8.43 -14.52 -1.64
CA LEU A 112 -7.51 -15.63 -1.90
C LEU A 112 -7.10 -16.32 -0.60
N LEU A 113 -6.69 -15.54 0.41
CA LEU A 113 -6.30 -16.04 1.73
C LEU A 113 -7.44 -16.86 2.37
N GLN A 114 -8.66 -16.32 2.36
CA GLN A 114 -9.83 -17.03 2.92
C GLN A 114 -10.12 -18.33 2.16
N ALA A 115 -10.06 -18.31 0.82
CA ALA A 115 -10.32 -19.48 0.00
C ALA A 115 -9.28 -20.59 0.19
N VAL A 116 -7.99 -20.24 0.24
CA VAL A 116 -6.89 -21.20 0.46
C VAL A 116 -7.02 -21.83 1.84
N CYS A 117 -7.17 -21.02 2.89
CA CYS A 117 -7.25 -21.53 4.25
C CYS A 117 -8.47 -22.44 4.46
N LYS A 118 -9.62 -22.10 3.87
CA LYS A 118 -10.81 -22.95 3.89
C LYS A 118 -10.59 -24.30 3.20
N ALA A 119 -9.81 -24.34 2.10
CA ALA A 119 -9.57 -25.57 1.34
C ALA A 119 -8.72 -26.62 2.08
N VAL A 120 -8.00 -26.21 3.13
CA VAL A 120 -7.16 -27.07 3.98
C VAL A 120 -7.51 -26.96 5.47
N ASP A 121 -8.68 -26.42 5.79
CA ASP A 121 -9.19 -26.33 7.17
C ASP A 121 -8.25 -25.61 8.16
N MET A 122 -7.51 -24.60 7.65
CA MET A 122 -6.65 -23.73 8.45
C MET A 122 -7.44 -22.58 9.09
N ASP A 123 -7.21 -22.31 10.37
CA ASP A 123 -7.73 -21.10 11.05
C ASP A 123 -6.79 -19.93 10.77
N CYS A 124 -7.04 -19.21 9.67
CA CYS A 124 -6.25 -18.06 9.25
C CYS A 124 -6.87 -16.74 9.73
N ARG A 125 -6.04 -15.85 10.27
CA ARG A 125 -6.41 -14.52 10.74
C ARG A 125 -5.56 -13.48 10.03
N THR A 126 -6.20 -12.54 9.37
CA THR A 126 -5.51 -11.45 8.71
C THR A 126 -5.07 -10.41 9.74
N ILE A 127 -3.82 -9.98 9.65
CA ILE A 127 -3.28 -8.85 10.40
C ILE A 127 -3.03 -7.74 9.39
N TRP A 128 -3.60 -6.57 9.66
CA TRP A 128 -3.28 -5.37 8.90
C TRP A 128 -2.02 -4.73 9.49
N ASP A 129 -0.97 -4.59 8.68
CA ASP A 129 0.30 -4.02 9.11
C ASP A 129 1.05 -3.32 7.97
N LYS A 130 2.14 -2.61 8.30
CA LYS A 130 3.02 -1.95 7.33
C LYS A 130 3.83 -2.96 6.54
N TYR A 131 4.01 -2.72 5.24
CA TYR A 131 4.86 -3.56 4.38
C TYR A 131 6.31 -3.66 4.89
N THR A 132 6.85 -2.61 5.51
CA THR A 132 8.21 -2.60 6.08
C THR A 132 8.38 -3.64 7.21
N ASN A 133 7.30 -4.03 7.88
CA ASN A 133 7.36 -5.10 8.89
C ASN A 133 7.48 -6.51 8.26
N CYS A 134 7.21 -6.66 6.96
CA CYS A 134 7.45 -7.89 6.20
C CYS A 134 8.81 -7.89 5.49
N TRP A 135 9.19 -6.76 4.89
CA TRP A 135 10.47 -6.56 4.23
C TRP A 135 10.83 -5.08 4.27
N ASP A 136 12.03 -4.78 4.74
CA ASP A 136 12.48 -3.42 4.90
C ASP A 136 13.63 -3.11 3.94
N SER A 137 13.70 -1.86 3.52
CA SER A 137 14.86 -1.33 2.84
C SER A 137 14.99 0.14 3.21
N GLU A 138 16.13 0.47 3.79
CA GLU A 138 16.49 1.86 4.06
C GLU A 138 17.38 2.40 2.94
N PRO A 139 17.23 3.69 2.57
CA PRO A 139 18.10 4.33 1.60
C PRO A 139 19.59 4.18 1.95
N GLY A 140 20.39 3.68 1.02
CA GLY A 140 21.83 3.49 1.21
C GLY A 140 22.23 2.23 1.99
N GLU A 141 21.26 1.51 2.57
CA GLU A 141 21.51 0.29 3.32
C GLU A 141 21.16 -0.97 2.53
N HIS A 142 21.54 -2.11 3.09
CA HIS A 142 21.12 -3.41 2.57
C HIS A 142 19.69 -3.70 3.00
N SER A 143 18.82 -4.07 2.06
CA SER A 143 17.46 -4.52 2.38
C SER A 143 17.48 -5.75 3.26
N MET A 144 16.58 -5.81 4.24
CA MET A 144 16.56 -6.85 5.26
C MET A 144 15.15 -7.40 5.52
N GLY A 145 15.10 -8.54 6.19
CA GLY A 145 13.83 -9.10 6.62
C GLY A 145 13.12 -8.17 7.58
N GLY A 146 11.82 -7.96 7.38
CA GLY A 146 11.04 -7.11 8.24
C GLY A 146 10.80 -7.74 9.61
N GLN A 147 10.67 -6.89 10.63
CA GLN A 147 10.61 -7.31 12.02
C GLN A 147 9.42 -8.22 12.33
N GLY A 148 8.28 -8.03 11.66
CA GLY A 148 7.07 -8.77 11.93
C GLY A 148 7.16 -10.26 11.57
N LEU A 149 7.90 -10.61 10.51
CA LEU A 149 8.21 -12.02 10.23
C LEU A 149 9.31 -12.55 11.15
N LEU A 150 10.40 -11.79 11.35
CA LEU A 150 11.56 -12.25 12.11
C LEU A 150 11.24 -12.49 13.60
N ASP A 151 10.45 -11.61 14.22
CA ASP A 151 10.02 -11.74 15.63
C ASP A 151 8.73 -12.56 15.78
N GLY A 152 8.17 -13.06 14.68
CA GLY A 152 6.97 -13.90 14.71
C GLY A 152 5.71 -13.21 15.19
N TRP A 153 5.53 -11.92 14.84
CA TRP A 153 4.25 -11.23 15.02
C TRP A 153 3.15 -11.93 14.20
N TYR A 154 3.52 -12.43 13.02
CA TYR A 154 2.72 -13.26 12.14
C TYR A 154 3.54 -14.39 11.51
N ASP A 155 2.83 -15.36 10.93
CA ASP A 155 3.39 -16.56 10.30
C ASP A 155 3.80 -16.33 8.84
N ALA A 156 3.13 -15.38 8.16
CA ALA A 156 3.36 -15.10 6.74
C ALA A 156 2.92 -13.67 6.34
N CYS A 157 3.37 -13.22 5.17
CA CYS A 157 2.98 -11.98 4.52
C CYS A 157 2.46 -12.22 3.10
N MET A 158 1.31 -11.66 2.78
CA MET A 158 0.73 -11.68 1.43
C MET A 158 1.44 -10.72 0.48
N ASN A 159 1.33 -11.00 -0.82
CA ASN A 159 1.68 -10.11 -1.92
C ASN A 159 3.15 -9.76 -2.11
N TRP A 160 4.06 -10.63 -1.69
CA TRP A 160 5.49 -10.44 -1.90
C TRP A 160 5.99 -11.24 -3.08
N SER A 161 6.75 -10.60 -3.98
CA SER A 161 7.46 -11.32 -5.04
C SER A 161 8.80 -11.84 -4.53
N PRO A 162 9.20 -13.08 -4.86
CA PRO A 162 10.55 -13.56 -4.57
C PRO A 162 11.56 -12.75 -5.38
N THR A 163 12.60 -12.27 -4.72
CA THR A 163 13.79 -11.66 -5.31
C THR A 163 15.01 -12.38 -4.77
N VAL A 164 16.17 -12.22 -5.40
CA VAL A 164 17.43 -12.80 -4.90
C VAL A 164 17.63 -12.46 -3.42
N GLY A 165 17.52 -11.18 -3.04
CA GLY A 165 17.65 -10.74 -1.66
C GLY A 165 16.62 -11.35 -0.71
N ARG A 166 15.33 -11.33 -1.08
CA ARG A 166 14.27 -11.86 -0.22
C ARG A 166 14.39 -13.37 -0.02
N THR A 167 14.79 -14.12 -1.04
CA THR A 167 14.94 -15.58 -0.95
C THR A 167 16.12 -16.02 -0.08
N HIS A 168 17.09 -15.14 0.19
CA HIS A 168 18.14 -15.43 1.17
C HIS A 168 17.61 -15.39 2.61
N VAL A 169 16.58 -14.59 2.89
CA VAL A 169 16.05 -14.39 4.24
C VAL A 169 14.80 -15.25 4.50
N PHE A 170 13.89 -15.31 3.53
CA PHE A 170 12.58 -15.93 3.67
C PHE A 170 12.35 -17.06 2.65
N SER A 171 11.25 -17.78 2.83
CA SER A 171 10.71 -18.76 1.87
C SER A 171 9.45 -18.20 1.22
N PHE A 172 9.11 -18.70 0.04
CA PHE A 172 7.96 -18.26 -0.75
C PHE A 172 7.09 -19.45 -1.14
N SER A 173 5.79 -19.22 -1.21
CA SER A 173 4.82 -20.13 -1.83
C SER A 173 4.97 -20.15 -3.35
N GLN A 174 4.17 -20.98 -4.02
CA GLN A 174 3.90 -20.79 -5.44
C GLN A 174 3.34 -19.39 -5.72
N SER A 175 3.76 -18.78 -6.82
CA SER A 175 3.22 -17.49 -7.27
C SER A 175 1.78 -17.65 -7.73
N TYR A 176 0.93 -16.73 -7.28
CA TYR A 176 -0.46 -16.61 -7.72
C TYR A 176 -0.66 -15.41 -8.67
N ARG A 177 0.34 -14.55 -8.83
CA ARG A 177 0.37 -13.50 -9.86
C ARG A 177 1.43 -13.74 -10.92
N LYS A 178 1.21 -13.14 -12.09
CA LYS A 178 2.25 -13.06 -13.12
C LYS A 178 3.41 -12.18 -12.64
N LEU A 179 4.59 -12.47 -13.14
CA LEU A 179 5.75 -11.63 -12.94
C LEU A 179 5.59 -10.37 -13.80
N ILE A 180 5.68 -9.20 -13.17
CA ILE A 180 5.70 -7.90 -13.86
C ILE A 180 7.14 -7.38 -13.89
N PRO A 181 7.71 -7.13 -15.09
CA PRO A 181 9.06 -6.60 -15.24
C PRO A 181 9.15 -5.13 -14.78
N ALA A 182 10.36 -4.69 -14.49
CA ALA A 182 10.69 -3.30 -14.23
C ALA A 182 11.29 -2.64 -15.48
N GLN A 183 11.16 -1.33 -15.59
CA GLN A 183 11.69 -0.53 -16.70
C GLN A 183 12.18 0.82 -16.19
N PHE A 184 13.02 1.51 -16.99
CA PHE A 184 13.30 2.92 -16.73
C PHE A 184 12.16 3.80 -17.25
N TYR A 185 11.89 4.85 -16.49
CA TYR A 185 10.91 5.88 -16.81
C TYR A 185 11.59 7.22 -16.81
N VAL A 186 11.41 7.94 -17.90
CA VAL A 186 11.97 9.29 -18.09
C VAL A 186 10.83 10.27 -18.32
N LYS A 187 11.15 11.56 -18.23
CA LYS A 187 10.19 12.60 -18.59
C LYS A 187 9.70 12.38 -20.03
N PHE A 188 8.42 12.67 -20.30
CA PHE A 188 7.79 12.30 -21.56
C PHE A 188 8.50 12.85 -22.81
N ASP A 189 9.06 14.06 -22.71
CA ASP A 189 9.81 14.75 -23.77
C ASP A 189 11.29 14.37 -23.85
N ASP A 190 11.82 13.53 -22.95
CA ASP A 190 13.24 13.16 -22.92
C ASP A 190 13.63 12.28 -24.11
N THR A 191 14.63 12.69 -24.88
CA THR A 191 15.19 11.92 -26.01
C THR A 191 16.64 11.53 -25.81
N MET A 192 17.22 11.82 -24.65
CA MET A 192 18.67 11.80 -24.40
C MET A 192 19.08 10.68 -23.44
N PHE A 193 18.16 10.16 -22.62
CA PHE A 193 18.45 9.07 -21.71
C PHE A 193 18.69 7.76 -22.48
N ASP A 194 19.88 7.21 -22.31
CA ASP A 194 20.26 5.89 -22.82
C ASP A 194 20.07 4.83 -21.72
N PRO A 195 19.06 3.94 -21.82
CA PRO A 195 18.80 2.92 -20.82
C PRO A 195 19.88 1.81 -20.78
N THR A 196 20.80 1.77 -21.76
CA THR A 196 21.93 0.83 -21.81
C THR A 196 23.22 1.42 -21.25
N ASN A 197 23.26 2.73 -20.99
CA ASN A 197 24.37 3.40 -20.34
C ASN A 197 23.90 4.50 -19.37
N ILE A 198 23.85 4.13 -18.09
CA ILE A 198 23.39 5.00 -17.01
C ILE A 198 24.55 5.60 -16.21
N THR A 199 25.77 5.56 -16.74
CA THR A 199 26.97 6.04 -16.05
C THR A 199 26.81 7.49 -15.58
N GLY A 200 26.96 7.71 -14.27
CA GLY A 200 26.86 9.04 -13.66
C GLY A 200 25.46 9.65 -13.65
N LYS A 201 24.41 8.88 -14.00
CA LYS A 201 23.02 9.36 -13.95
C LYS A 201 22.44 9.19 -12.56
N LYS A 202 21.62 10.16 -12.14
CA LYS A 202 20.81 10.06 -10.92
C LYS A 202 19.56 9.24 -11.20
N ILE A 203 19.37 8.14 -10.48
CA ILE A 203 18.25 7.22 -10.70
C ILE A 203 17.39 7.14 -9.46
N GLY A 204 16.07 7.27 -9.65
CA GLY A 204 15.07 7.15 -8.60
C GLY A 204 14.55 5.72 -8.42
N PHE A 205 14.39 5.29 -7.18
CA PHE A 205 13.88 3.97 -6.79
C PHE A 205 12.79 4.08 -5.72
N LEU A 206 11.85 3.14 -5.71
CA LEU A 206 10.83 3.04 -4.67
C LEU A 206 11.33 2.20 -3.51
N ASP A 207 11.23 2.72 -2.29
CA ASP A 207 11.60 1.98 -1.08
C ASP A 207 10.71 0.75 -0.87
N SER A 208 11.35 -0.35 -0.49
CA SER A 208 10.77 -1.69 -0.23
C SER A 208 10.26 -2.42 -1.47
N TYR A 209 10.41 -1.86 -2.68
CA TYR A 209 10.04 -2.52 -3.93
C TYR A 209 11.16 -3.44 -4.45
N SER A 210 10.79 -4.38 -5.32
CA SER A 210 11.77 -5.29 -5.95
C SER A 210 12.60 -4.62 -7.06
N SER A 211 12.11 -3.52 -7.61
CA SER A 211 12.78 -2.72 -8.65
C SER A 211 13.74 -1.74 -7.99
N ASP A 212 14.77 -2.28 -7.35
CA ASP A 212 15.79 -1.55 -6.61
C ASP A 212 17.09 -1.38 -7.42
N GLU A 213 18.04 -0.60 -6.90
CA GLU A 213 19.36 -0.40 -7.49
C GLU A 213 20.17 -1.69 -7.51
N LYS A 214 19.92 -2.61 -6.56
CA LYS A 214 20.51 -3.96 -6.57
C LYS A 214 20.04 -4.76 -7.80
N CYS A 215 18.79 -4.60 -8.24
CA CYS A 215 18.28 -5.19 -9.48
C CYS A 215 19.00 -4.67 -10.70
N VAL A 216 19.17 -3.35 -10.79
CA VAL A 216 19.91 -2.72 -11.87
C VAL A 216 21.35 -3.21 -11.88
N ALA A 217 22.01 -3.28 -10.72
CA ALA A 217 23.38 -3.79 -10.58
C ALA A 217 23.56 -5.23 -11.09
N ARG A 218 22.52 -6.07 -11.01
CA ARG A 218 22.53 -7.44 -11.57
C ARG A 218 22.46 -7.48 -13.10
N GLN A 219 22.20 -6.35 -13.78
CA GLN A 219 22.19 -6.24 -15.24
C GLN A 219 23.52 -5.69 -15.80
N ASN A 220 24.64 -5.90 -15.09
CA ASN A 220 25.95 -5.36 -15.46
C ASN A 220 26.52 -5.90 -16.78
N ASP A 221 25.94 -6.98 -17.31
CA ASP A 221 26.23 -7.53 -18.65
C ASP A 221 25.53 -6.74 -19.77
N LYS A 222 24.47 -5.98 -19.45
CA LYS A 222 23.61 -5.28 -20.41
C LYS A 222 23.59 -3.77 -20.24
N ILE A 223 23.90 -3.27 -19.04
CA ILE A 223 23.80 -1.86 -18.68
C ILE A 223 25.16 -1.36 -18.19
N ILE A 224 25.78 -0.47 -18.95
CA ILE A 224 27.00 0.22 -18.55
C ILE A 224 26.63 1.19 -17.41
N GLY A 225 27.39 1.13 -16.31
CA GLY A 225 27.08 1.91 -15.11
C GLY A 225 25.98 1.29 -14.24
N ALA A 226 25.63 0.01 -14.43
CA ALA A 226 24.66 -0.72 -13.62
C ALA A 226 24.91 -0.63 -12.10
N TYR A 227 26.18 -0.57 -11.68
CA TYR A 227 26.54 -0.25 -10.31
C TYR A 227 26.52 1.27 -10.12
N ILE A 228 25.39 1.77 -9.63
CA ILE A 228 25.14 3.19 -9.43
C ILE A 228 25.85 3.63 -8.14
N GLN A 229 26.59 4.74 -8.21
CA GLN A 229 27.24 5.31 -7.02
C GLN A 229 26.17 5.78 -6.01
N PRO A 230 26.39 5.62 -4.69
CA PRO A 230 25.39 5.98 -3.67
C PRO A 230 24.80 7.39 -3.83
N ASP A 231 25.63 8.40 -4.13
CA ASP A 231 25.20 9.80 -4.32
C ASP A 231 24.26 10.00 -5.54
N ASN A 232 24.17 9.01 -6.42
CA ASN A 232 23.32 8.99 -7.60
C ASN A 232 22.09 8.08 -7.43
N VAL A 233 21.93 7.44 -6.28
CA VAL A 233 20.73 6.67 -5.94
C VAL A 233 19.78 7.56 -5.15
N VAL A 234 18.56 7.71 -5.62
CA VAL A 234 17.52 8.49 -4.93
C VAL A 234 16.36 7.58 -4.57
N HIS A 235 16.15 7.36 -3.29
CA HIS A 235 15.01 6.60 -2.79
C HIS A 235 13.82 7.52 -2.51
N VAL A 236 12.62 7.00 -2.76
CA VAL A 236 11.35 7.69 -2.51
C VAL A 236 10.31 6.74 -1.92
N ASN A 237 9.35 7.29 -1.18
CA ASN A 237 8.38 6.50 -0.41
C ASN A 237 7.19 6.00 -1.23
N GLY A 238 7.01 6.48 -2.46
CA GLY A 238 5.88 6.05 -3.28
C GLY A 238 5.90 6.55 -4.73
N PRO A 239 5.04 5.98 -5.58
CA PRO A 239 5.06 6.27 -7.02
C PRO A 239 4.89 7.75 -7.37
N GLY A 240 4.02 8.48 -6.66
CA GLY A 240 3.78 9.90 -6.89
C GLY A 240 5.04 10.75 -6.71
N GLU A 241 5.81 10.49 -5.65
CA GLU A 241 7.07 11.19 -5.41
C GLU A 241 8.12 10.87 -6.49
N LEU A 242 8.22 9.60 -6.90
CA LEU A 242 9.11 9.21 -8.00
C LEU A 242 8.76 9.96 -9.30
N ILE A 243 7.47 10.00 -9.65
CA ILE A 243 6.96 10.72 -10.82
C ILE A 243 7.31 12.20 -10.74
N ASP A 244 7.06 12.84 -9.60
CA ASP A 244 7.37 14.26 -9.40
C ASP A 244 8.86 14.56 -9.58
N LYS A 245 9.74 13.71 -9.03
CA LYS A 245 11.20 13.86 -9.19
C LYS A 245 11.65 13.68 -10.63
N ILE A 246 11.06 12.75 -11.39
CA ILE A 246 11.32 12.59 -12.83
C ILE A 246 10.89 13.85 -13.59
N VAL A 247 9.67 14.32 -13.36
CA VAL A 247 9.10 15.47 -14.09
C VAL A 247 9.86 16.77 -13.80
N ARG A 248 10.34 16.95 -12.57
CA ARG A 248 11.17 18.09 -12.15
C ARG A 248 12.63 17.98 -12.57
N GLY A 249 13.07 16.81 -13.08
CA GLY A 249 14.46 16.55 -13.43
C GLY A 249 15.41 16.43 -12.23
N GLU A 250 14.88 16.17 -11.04
CA GLU A 250 15.69 15.89 -9.84
C GLU A 250 16.40 14.53 -9.94
N VAL A 251 15.77 13.60 -10.66
CA VAL A 251 16.38 12.35 -11.14
C VAL A 251 16.34 12.33 -12.67
N THR A 252 17.33 11.70 -13.29
CA THR A 252 17.37 11.52 -14.76
C THR A 252 16.33 10.50 -15.21
N ALA A 253 16.16 9.42 -14.44
CA ALA A 253 15.15 8.40 -14.67
C ALA A 253 14.68 7.81 -13.34
N GLY A 254 13.46 7.29 -13.31
CA GLY A 254 13.02 6.36 -12.26
C GLY A 254 13.05 4.92 -12.75
N PHE A 255 13.20 3.97 -11.84
CA PHE A 255 13.19 2.55 -12.14
C PHE A 255 12.08 1.85 -11.34
N SER A 256 11.08 1.29 -12.02
CA SER A 256 9.89 0.73 -11.37
C SER A 256 9.18 -0.31 -12.24
N GLY A 257 8.27 -1.09 -11.67
CA GLY A 257 7.22 -1.78 -12.42
C GLY A 257 6.22 -0.79 -13.06
N GLU A 258 5.63 -1.17 -14.19
CA GLU A 258 4.65 -0.35 -14.93
C GLU A 258 3.39 -0.07 -14.13
N GLU A 259 2.98 -0.97 -13.25
CA GLU A 259 1.80 -0.83 -12.41
C GLU A 259 1.83 0.45 -11.57
N ASN A 260 3.02 0.89 -11.16
CA ASN A 260 3.23 2.11 -10.37
C ASN A 260 3.23 3.38 -11.23
N MET A 261 3.46 3.26 -12.55
CA MET A 261 3.66 4.39 -13.45
C MET A 261 2.48 4.60 -14.42
N LYS A 262 1.54 3.65 -14.46
CA LYS A 262 0.44 3.57 -15.44
C LYS A 262 -0.30 4.89 -15.64
N GLN A 263 -0.72 5.54 -14.56
CA GLN A 263 -1.43 6.82 -14.64
C GLN A 263 -0.57 7.92 -15.28
N ALA A 264 0.68 8.06 -14.85
CA ALA A 264 1.59 9.09 -15.38
C ALA A 264 1.98 8.84 -16.85
N ILE A 265 1.97 7.60 -17.31
CA ILE A 265 2.12 7.25 -18.73
C ILE A 265 0.89 7.69 -19.51
N THR A 266 -0.32 7.37 -19.03
CA THR A 266 -1.60 7.79 -19.66
C THR A 266 -1.70 9.31 -19.75
N GLU A 267 -1.28 10.01 -18.69
CA GLU A 267 -1.25 11.48 -18.62
C GLU A 267 -0.08 12.11 -19.39
N LYS A 268 0.79 11.31 -20.04
CA LYS A 268 1.98 11.77 -20.77
C LYS A 268 2.94 12.63 -19.93
N LYS A 269 3.06 12.33 -18.63
CA LYS A 269 4.05 12.94 -17.74
C LYS A 269 5.41 12.26 -17.85
N VAL A 270 5.37 10.93 -17.98
CA VAL A 270 6.55 10.08 -18.15
C VAL A 270 6.36 9.12 -19.31
N LYS A 271 7.44 8.54 -19.80
CA LYS A 271 7.42 7.42 -20.74
C LYS A 271 8.45 6.36 -20.36
N LYS A 272 8.21 5.14 -20.84
CA LYS A 272 9.17 4.04 -20.75
C LYS A 272 10.41 4.35 -21.58
N SER A 273 11.58 3.93 -21.09
CA SER A 273 12.82 3.90 -21.85
C SER A 273 13.54 2.56 -21.65
N GLY A 274 13.89 1.90 -22.74
CA GLY A 274 14.56 0.60 -22.74
C GLY A 274 13.61 -0.60 -22.69
N GLY A 275 14.20 -1.78 -22.52
CA GLY A 275 13.51 -3.05 -22.44
C GLY A 275 13.10 -3.45 -21.03
N ASP A 276 12.38 -4.56 -20.93
CA ASP A 276 11.96 -5.16 -19.68
C ASP A 276 13.15 -5.73 -18.89
N ILE A 277 13.20 -5.44 -17.59
CA ILE A 277 14.21 -5.94 -16.65
C ILE A 277 13.54 -6.80 -15.59
N LEU A 278 13.98 -8.05 -15.47
CA LEU A 278 13.44 -9.00 -14.50
C LEU A 278 14.16 -8.86 -13.15
N CYS A 279 13.51 -8.17 -12.22
CA CYS A 279 14.01 -8.02 -10.84
C CYS A 279 13.57 -9.12 -9.87
N LYS A 280 12.55 -9.89 -10.28
CA LYS A 280 11.86 -10.88 -9.47
C LYS A 280 12.18 -12.27 -10.03
N LEU A 281 12.18 -13.29 -9.18
CA LEU A 281 12.33 -14.70 -9.54
C LEU A 281 10.99 -15.37 -9.89
N GLY A 282 9.89 -14.70 -9.56
CA GLY A 282 8.51 -15.12 -9.78
C GLY A 282 7.56 -13.96 -9.54
N GLY A 283 6.27 -14.14 -9.84
CA GLY A 283 5.25 -13.15 -9.48
C GLY A 283 4.95 -13.15 -7.98
N ASN A 284 3.96 -12.37 -7.55
CA ASN A 284 3.60 -12.30 -6.14
C ASN A 284 3.17 -13.67 -5.60
N ALA A 285 3.63 -13.95 -4.39
CA ALA A 285 3.47 -15.16 -3.63
C ALA A 285 3.30 -14.79 -2.15
N VAL A 286 3.10 -15.79 -1.31
CA VAL A 286 3.14 -15.64 0.15
C VAL A 286 4.56 -15.83 0.64
N MET A 287 5.04 -14.90 1.45
CA MET A 287 6.38 -14.93 2.04
C MET A 287 6.28 -15.34 3.51
N ALA A 288 7.12 -16.26 3.96
CA ALA A 288 7.16 -16.71 5.35
C ALA A 288 8.60 -16.98 5.81
N ARG A 289 8.81 -17.12 7.12
CA ARG A 289 10.09 -17.60 7.64
C ARG A 289 10.43 -18.98 7.08
N LYS A 290 11.72 -19.25 6.93
CA LYS A 290 12.23 -20.51 6.34
C LYS A 290 11.87 -21.76 7.16
N ASP A 291 11.69 -21.58 8.46
CA ASP A 291 11.30 -22.62 9.41
C ASP A 291 9.77 -22.82 9.54
N SER A 292 8.98 -22.00 8.85
CA SER A 292 7.53 -22.04 8.95
C SER A 292 6.92 -23.20 8.14
N PRO A 293 6.07 -24.06 8.74
CA PRO A 293 5.32 -25.07 7.99
C PRO A 293 4.16 -24.48 7.17
N PHE A 294 3.86 -23.18 7.33
CA PHE A 294 2.71 -22.52 6.72
C PHE A 294 2.66 -22.70 5.20
N LEU A 295 3.80 -22.53 4.52
CA LEU A 295 3.84 -22.51 3.05
C LEU A 295 3.46 -23.86 2.44
N ALA A 296 3.76 -24.98 3.11
CA ALA A 296 3.36 -26.30 2.63
C ALA A 296 1.83 -26.48 2.65
N LEU A 297 1.18 -26.02 3.72
CA LEU A 297 -0.29 -26.04 3.84
C LEU A 297 -0.94 -25.06 2.87
N TRP A 298 -0.36 -23.86 2.74
CA TRP A 298 -0.79 -22.86 1.77
C TRP A 298 -0.76 -23.42 0.34
N ASP A 299 0.36 -24.01 -0.08
CA ASP A 299 0.52 -24.56 -1.43
C ASP A 299 -0.40 -25.76 -1.69
N GLU A 300 -0.75 -26.54 -0.67
CA GLU A 300 -1.79 -27.56 -0.78
C GLU A 300 -3.16 -26.92 -1.03
N GLY A 301 -3.57 -25.95 -0.20
CA GLY A 301 -4.85 -25.26 -0.36
C GLY A 301 -4.95 -24.51 -1.68
N PHE A 302 -3.85 -23.86 -2.09
CA PHE A 302 -3.75 -23.16 -3.36
C PHE A 302 -3.95 -24.10 -4.55
N ARG A 303 -3.28 -25.26 -4.56
CA ARG A 303 -3.51 -26.29 -5.60
C ARG A 303 -4.96 -26.78 -5.63
N LYS A 304 -5.60 -26.98 -4.47
CA LYS A 304 -7.01 -27.39 -4.41
C LYS A 304 -7.93 -26.35 -5.04
N ILE A 305 -7.76 -25.06 -4.72
CA ILE A 305 -8.61 -24.00 -5.28
C ILE A 305 -8.31 -23.70 -6.76
N LYS A 306 -7.09 -23.98 -7.23
CA LYS A 306 -6.79 -23.97 -8.67
C LYS A 306 -7.53 -25.09 -9.38
N ALA A 307 -7.41 -26.32 -8.89
CA ALA A 307 -7.97 -27.51 -9.53
C ALA A 307 -9.51 -27.50 -9.62
N ASN A 308 -10.19 -26.87 -8.66
CA ASN A 308 -11.66 -26.79 -8.65
C ASN A 308 -12.22 -25.48 -9.25
N GLY A 309 -11.36 -24.63 -9.83
CA GLY A 309 -11.76 -23.39 -10.51
C GLY A 309 -12.14 -22.23 -9.58
N ILE A 310 -12.02 -22.37 -8.26
CA ILE A 310 -12.24 -21.25 -7.32
C ILE A 310 -11.23 -20.13 -7.58
N PHE A 311 -9.96 -20.46 -7.80
CA PHE A 311 -8.94 -19.47 -8.10
C PHE A 311 -9.28 -18.63 -9.33
N GLN A 312 -9.71 -19.28 -10.43
CA GLN A 312 -10.10 -18.58 -11.64
C GLN A 312 -11.28 -17.63 -11.39
N LYS A 313 -12.30 -18.07 -10.64
CA LYS A 313 -13.45 -17.22 -10.27
C LYS A 313 -13.03 -15.99 -9.46
N LEU A 314 -12.07 -16.13 -8.54
CA LEU A 314 -11.52 -15.01 -7.79
C LEU A 314 -10.81 -14.02 -8.71
N CYS A 315 -10.01 -14.52 -9.66
CA CYS A 315 -9.34 -13.69 -10.66
C CYS A 315 -10.33 -12.92 -11.54
N ASP A 316 -11.37 -13.59 -12.04
CA ASP A 316 -12.39 -12.98 -12.89
C ASP A 316 -13.23 -11.94 -12.13
N SER A 317 -13.60 -12.24 -10.88
CA SER A 317 -14.41 -11.32 -10.05
C SER A 317 -13.64 -10.06 -9.67
N ALA A 318 -12.34 -10.21 -9.39
CA ALA A 318 -11.50 -9.08 -9.02
C ALA A 318 -11.06 -8.21 -10.21
N ALA A 319 -11.10 -8.75 -11.45
CA ALA A 319 -10.81 -7.99 -12.66
C ALA A 319 -11.85 -6.89 -12.99
N HIS A 320 -13.01 -6.90 -12.31
CA HIS A 320 -14.10 -5.97 -12.52
C HIS A 320 -14.31 -4.96 -11.38
N SER A 321 -13.40 -4.87 -10.41
CA SER A 321 -13.52 -3.86 -9.36
C SER A 321 -13.15 -2.46 -9.89
N ASP A 322 -13.82 -1.41 -9.40
CA ASP A 322 -13.44 -0.01 -9.66
C ASP A 322 -12.00 0.32 -9.17
N GLU A 323 -11.42 -0.58 -8.38
CA GLU A 323 -10.07 -0.50 -7.81
C GLU A 323 -8.96 -1.05 -8.73
N GLY A 324 -9.31 -1.58 -9.92
CA GLY A 324 -8.37 -2.01 -10.95
C GLY A 324 -8.41 -3.51 -11.32
N THR A 325 -7.40 -3.96 -12.07
CA THR A 325 -7.31 -5.30 -12.66
C THR A 325 -6.30 -6.21 -11.96
N ILE A 326 -6.61 -7.51 -11.89
CA ILE A 326 -5.74 -8.54 -11.29
C ILE A 326 -5.06 -9.40 -12.35
N ASP A 327 -3.72 -9.45 -12.32
CA ASP A 327 -2.92 -10.27 -13.22
C ASP A 327 -2.56 -11.64 -12.61
N CYS A 328 -3.54 -12.53 -12.56
CA CYS A 328 -3.36 -13.89 -12.07
C CYS A 328 -2.48 -14.77 -12.98
N VAL A 329 -1.78 -15.74 -12.39
CA VAL A 329 -1.22 -16.87 -13.15
C VAL A 329 -2.33 -17.69 -13.79
N THR A 330 -2.03 -18.37 -14.91
CA THR A 330 -3.00 -19.28 -15.52
C THR A 330 -3.28 -20.48 -14.61
N SER A 331 -4.53 -20.94 -14.61
CA SER A 331 -4.99 -22.15 -13.91
C SER A 331 -4.18 -23.37 -14.32
#